data_AF-A0A0M0SY83-F1
#
_entry.id   AF-A0A0M0SY83-F1
#
_cell.length_a   1.000
_cell.length_b   1.000
_cell.length_c   1.000
_cell.angle_alpha   90.00
_cell.angle_beta   90.00
_cell.angle_gamma   90.00
#
_symmetry.space_group_name_H-M   'P 1'
#
loop_
_entity.id
_entity.type
_entity.pdbx_description
1 polymer ?
#
loop_
_entity_poly.entity_id
_entity_poly.type
_entity_poly.pdbx_seq_one_letter_code
_entity_poly.pdbx_strand_id
1 'polypeptide(L)'
;MDMKRFKEISWQEAIAKWLDGEHVFSSTGRTYCMKGFTLHYFLGGEDNGSPSSIMFNDVIEEHWYIKKPFDVRAEMLARPDEWVGAFKDVNDTWHKVGFDTEFMKAIETPFASVVNVKFNQAAVGSSDYDELEKCIPIEDVPQEEWT
;
A
#
# COMPACT_ATOMS: atom_id res chain seq x y z
N MET A 1 -11.83 -5.38 -5.65
CA MET A 1 -10.89 -5.20 -4.53
C MET A 1 -10.15 -6.52 -4.34
N ASP A 2 -8.81 -6.51 -4.33
CA ASP A 2 -8.04 -7.73 -4.04
C ASP A 2 -8.07 -7.99 -2.53
N MET A 3 -8.98 -8.86 -2.09
CA MET A 3 -9.25 -9.13 -0.67
C MET A 3 -8.03 -9.64 0.10
N LYS A 4 -6.97 -10.10 -0.57
CA LYS A 4 -5.72 -10.48 0.09
C LYS A 4 -5.02 -9.29 0.73
N ARG A 5 -5.15 -8.09 0.15
CA ARG A 5 -4.50 -6.84 0.58
C ARG A 5 -5.24 -6.14 1.71
N PHE A 6 -6.43 -6.62 2.07
CA PHE A 6 -7.30 -5.97 3.04
C PHE A 6 -7.59 -6.89 4.22
N LYS A 7 -7.67 -6.31 5.42
CA LYS A 7 -8.08 -6.99 6.64
C LYS A 7 -9.49 -6.52 6.97
N GLU A 8 -10.41 -7.48 7.12
CA GLU A 8 -11.75 -7.19 7.61
C GLU A 8 -11.68 -6.71 9.06
N ILE A 9 -12.45 -5.67 9.36
CA ILE A 9 -12.57 -5.08 10.68
C ILE A 9 -14.05 -4.98 11.05
N SER A 10 -14.30 -4.91 12.35
CA SER A 10 -15.65 -4.64 12.86
C SER A 10 -16.09 -3.20 12.55
N TRP A 11 -17.40 -2.93 12.56
CA TRP A 11 -17.91 -1.57 12.39
C TRP A 11 -17.47 -0.62 13.51
N GLN A 12 -17.24 -1.13 14.74
CA GLN A 12 -16.71 -0.32 15.84
C GLN A 12 -15.27 0.13 15.55
N GLU A 13 -14.44 -0.79 15.04
CA GLU A 13 -13.08 -0.48 14.61
C GLU A 13 -13.09 0.49 13.42
N ALA A 14 -14.03 0.34 12.47
CA ALA A 14 -14.18 1.27 11.35
C ALA A 14 -14.46 2.69 11.84
N ILE A 15 -15.36 2.87 12.82
CA ILE A 15 -15.65 4.18 13.42
C ILE A 15 -14.41 4.75 14.11
N ALA A 16 -13.68 3.95 14.88
CA ALA A 16 -12.44 4.40 15.53
C ALA A 16 -11.43 4.89 14.49
N LYS A 17 -11.24 4.11 13.42
CA LYS A 17 -10.34 4.44 12.30
C LYS A 17 -10.75 5.72 11.58
N TRP A 18 -12.05 5.92 11.33
CA TRP A 18 -12.53 7.19 10.78
C TRP A 18 -12.25 8.36 11.70
N LEU A 19 -12.46 8.22 13.01
CA LEU A 19 -12.19 9.28 13.98
C LEU A 19 -10.70 9.65 14.05
N ASP A 20 -9.82 8.68 13.79
CA ASP A 20 -8.37 8.88 13.65
C ASP A 20 -7.97 9.47 12.29
N GLY A 21 -8.93 9.67 11.38
CA GLY A 21 -8.70 10.18 10.03
C GLY A 21 -8.17 9.14 9.04
N GLU A 22 -8.22 7.85 9.38
CA GLU A 22 -7.76 6.77 8.51
C GLU A 22 -8.81 6.40 7.44
N HIS A 23 -8.30 5.87 6.32
CA HIS A 23 -9.12 5.35 5.22
C HIS A 23 -9.63 3.94 5.55
N VAL A 24 -10.95 3.77 5.48
CA VAL A 24 -11.62 2.46 5.62
C VAL A 24 -12.40 2.18 4.34
N PHE A 25 -12.43 0.93 3.94
CA PHE A 25 -13.00 0.49 2.68
C PHE A 25 -14.24 -0.37 2.95
N SER A 26 -15.30 -0.20 2.15
CA SER A 26 -16.45 -1.11 2.18
C SER A 26 -16.25 -2.31 1.25
N SER A 27 -17.07 -3.35 1.42
CA SER A 27 -17.11 -4.53 0.54
C SER A 27 -17.32 -4.18 -0.94
N THR A 28 -18.02 -3.07 -1.20
CA THR A 28 -18.29 -2.57 -2.55
C THR A 28 -17.12 -1.80 -3.16
N GLY A 29 -16.00 -1.67 -2.47
CA GLY A 29 -14.82 -0.96 -2.95
C GLY A 29 -14.85 0.56 -2.79
N ARG A 30 -15.76 1.10 -1.95
CA ARG A 30 -15.79 2.53 -1.65
C ARG A 30 -14.83 2.82 -0.50
N THR A 31 -14.08 3.91 -0.60
CA THR A 31 -13.24 4.40 0.51
C THR A 31 -14.02 5.41 1.32
N TYR A 32 -13.87 5.37 2.64
CA TYR A 32 -14.51 6.28 3.60
C TYR A 32 -13.43 6.88 4.51
N CYS A 33 -13.53 8.18 4.73
CA CYS A 33 -12.61 8.93 5.59
C CYS A 33 -13.34 10.10 6.25
N MET A 34 -13.00 10.43 7.49
CA MET A 34 -13.55 11.59 8.16
C MET A 34 -12.75 12.84 7.79
N LYS A 35 -13.44 13.90 7.34
CA LYS A 35 -12.86 15.25 7.19
C LYS A 35 -13.60 16.20 8.12
N GLY A 36 -12.94 16.61 9.20
CA GLY A 36 -13.59 17.34 10.29
C GLY A 36 -14.61 16.46 11.01
N PHE A 37 -15.90 16.82 10.96
CA PHE A 37 -16.98 16.04 11.58
C PHE A 37 -17.89 15.32 10.56
N THR A 38 -17.48 15.28 9.28
CA THR A 38 -18.28 14.67 8.21
C THR A 38 -17.56 13.48 7.62
N LEU A 39 -18.30 12.39 7.37
CA LEU A 39 -17.78 11.21 6.68
C LEU A 39 -17.90 11.39 5.15
N HIS A 40 -16.76 11.37 4.47
CA HIS A 40 -16.68 11.43 3.01
C HIS A 40 -16.54 10.02 2.44
N TYR A 41 -17.12 9.76 1.26
CA TYR A 41 -16.77 8.57 0.48
C TYR A 41 -16.18 8.95 -0.87
N PHE A 42 -15.33 8.06 -1.38
CA PHE A 42 -14.61 8.19 -2.64
C PHE A 42 -14.97 7.02 -3.55
N LEU A 43 -15.29 7.32 -4.80
CA LEU A 43 -15.50 6.33 -5.86
C LEU A 43 -14.21 6.24 -6.69
N GLY A 44 -13.26 5.42 -6.22
CA GLY A 44 -11.95 5.25 -6.85
C GLY A 44 -11.00 6.44 -6.63
N GLY A 45 -9.75 6.14 -6.23
CA GLY A 45 -8.69 7.12 -5.94
C GLY A 45 -8.94 7.96 -4.67
N GLU A 46 -7.88 8.25 -3.92
CA GLU A 46 -7.94 8.75 -2.54
C GLU A 46 -8.43 10.20 -2.38
N ASP A 47 -8.55 11.00 -3.45
CA ASP A 47 -8.57 12.46 -3.29
C ASP A 47 -9.83 13.25 -3.71
N ASN A 48 -10.81 12.64 -4.39
CA ASN A 48 -12.01 13.37 -4.87
C ASN A 48 -13.34 12.91 -4.24
N GLY A 49 -13.43 12.99 -2.91
CA GLY A 49 -14.56 12.46 -2.15
C GLY A 49 -15.74 13.43 -2.05
N SER A 50 -16.96 12.93 -2.23
CA SER A 50 -18.18 13.69 -1.94
C SER A 50 -18.53 13.57 -0.46
N PRO A 51 -18.95 14.66 0.21
CA PRO A 51 -19.53 14.56 1.54
C PRO A 51 -20.77 13.67 1.47
N SER A 52 -20.91 12.75 2.42
CA SER A 52 -22.02 11.80 2.40
C SER A 52 -22.70 11.70 3.75
N SER A 53 -23.97 11.33 3.69
CA SER A 53 -24.69 10.79 4.83
C SER A 53 -24.88 9.30 4.57
N ILE A 54 -24.24 8.47 5.39
CA ILE A 54 -24.53 7.04 5.49
C ILE A 54 -25.45 6.84 6.69
N MET A 55 -26.47 5.98 6.58
CA MET A 55 -27.30 5.68 7.74
C MET A 55 -26.50 4.81 8.70
N PHE A 56 -26.75 4.97 10.00
CA PHE A 56 -26.05 4.17 11.01
C PHE A 56 -26.29 2.66 10.83
N ASN A 57 -27.47 2.26 10.36
CA ASN A 57 -27.76 0.86 10.05
C ASN A 57 -26.87 0.34 8.91
N ASP A 58 -26.66 1.14 7.86
CA ASP A 58 -25.75 0.76 6.77
C ASP A 58 -24.31 0.62 7.28
N VAL A 59 -23.92 1.40 8.30
CA VAL A 59 -22.61 1.25 8.96
C VAL A 59 -22.48 -0.08 9.69
N ILE A 60 -23.55 -0.55 10.35
CA ILE A 60 -23.50 -1.79 11.12
C ILE A 60 -23.56 -3.03 10.21
N GLU A 61 -24.34 -2.96 9.14
CA GLU A 61 -24.62 -4.11 8.25
C GLU A 61 -23.55 -4.32 7.16
N GLU A 62 -22.74 -3.31 6.89
CA GLU A 62 -21.67 -3.38 5.89
C GLU A 62 -20.42 -4.10 6.42
N HIS A 63 -19.69 -4.75 5.50
CA HIS A 63 -18.37 -5.30 5.80
C HIS A 63 -17.29 -4.24 5.55
N TRP A 64 -16.49 -4.00 6.59
CA TRP A 64 -15.46 -2.96 6.59
C TRP A 64 -14.07 -3.56 6.52
N TYR A 65 -13.18 -2.82 5.86
CA TYR A 65 -11.84 -3.28 5.57
C TYR A 65 -10.84 -2.15 5.75
N ILE A 66 -9.66 -2.47 6.26
CA ILE A 66 -8.48 -1.60 6.17
C ILE A 66 -7.46 -2.25 5.28
N LYS A 67 -6.61 -1.44 4.64
CA LYS A 67 -5.44 -1.95 3.94
C LYS A 67 -4.55 -2.64 4.97
N LYS A 68 -4.12 -3.87 4.69
CA LYS A 68 -3.16 -4.55 5.57
C LYS A 68 -1.87 -3.74 5.59
N PRO A 69 -1.19 -3.64 6.75
CA PRO A 69 0.18 -3.16 6.76
C PRO A 69 1.00 -4.04 5.81
N PHE A 70 1.72 -3.41 4.90
CA PHE A 70 2.59 -4.11 3.96
C PHE A 70 3.93 -4.37 4.64
N ASP A 71 4.22 -5.63 4.93
CA ASP A 71 5.53 -6.05 5.41
C ASP A 71 6.36 -6.53 4.23
N VAL A 72 7.15 -5.61 3.67
CA VAL A 72 8.01 -5.90 2.52
C VAL A 72 9.02 -7.00 2.82
N ARG A 73 9.44 -7.17 4.09
CA ARG A 73 10.40 -8.21 4.48
C ARG A 73 9.76 -9.59 4.43
N ALA A 74 8.52 -9.70 4.92
CA ALA A 74 7.76 -10.93 4.81
C ALA A 74 7.51 -11.32 3.34
N GLU A 75 7.21 -10.35 2.47
CA GLU A 75 7.00 -10.59 1.04
C GLU A 75 8.29 -10.99 0.32
N MET A 76 9.41 -10.34 0.63
CA MET A 76 10.74 -10.71 0.12
C MET A 76 11.12 -12.14 0.47
N LEU A 77 10.76 -12.61 1.67
CA LEU A 77 10.98 -14.00 2.10
C LEU A 77 10.03 -14.99 1.42
N ALA A 78 8.79 -14.58 1.13
CA ALA A 78 7.79 -15.41 0.47
C ALA A 78 8.06 -15.57 -1.04
N ARG A 79 8.62 -14.53 -1.67
CA ARG A 79 8.90 -14.44 -3.11
C ARG A 79 10.36 -14.01 -3.35
N PRO A 80 11.34 -14.86 -2.98
CA PRO A 80 12.75 -14.56 -3.25
C PRO A 80 13.00 -14.38 -4.75
N ASP A 81 13.97 -13.56 -5.12
CA ASP A 81 14.34 -13.23 -6.50
C ASP A 81 13.25 -12.50 -7.31
N GLU A 82 12.17 -12.01 -6.66
CA GLU A 82 11.16 -11.15 -7.25
C GLU A 82 11.21 -9.72 -6.68
N TRP A 83 10.85 -8.74 -7.50
CA TRP A 83 10.58 -7.38 -7.03
C TRP A 83 9.20 -7.39 -6.37
N VAL A 84 9.12 -7.04 -5.09
CA VAL A 84 7.90 -7.22 -4.27
C VAL A 84 7.35 -5.92 -3.71
N GLY A 85 8.22 -4.94 -3.47
CA GLY A 85 7.84 -3.65 -2.91
C GLY A 85 8.38 -2.49 -3.73
N ALA A 86 7.90 -1.31 -3.42
CA ALA A 86 8.42 -0.06 -3.96
C ALA A 86 8.32 1.07 -2.95
N PHE A 87 9.23 2.04 -3.03
CA PHE A 87 9.22 3.24 -2.20
C PHE A 87 9.66 4.46 -3.01
N LYS A 88 9.28 5.66 -2.55
CA LYS A 88 9.79 6.93 -3.09
C LYS A 88 10.97 7.41 -2.25
N ASP A 89 12.05 7.75 -2.92
CA ASP A 89 13.21 8.36 -2.27
C ASP A 89 12.99 9.85 -1.95
N VAL A 90 14.02 10.50 -1.41
CA VAL A 90 13.98 11.93 -1.06
C VAL A 90 13.82 12.86 -2.25
N ASN A 91 14.05 12.37 -3.47
CA ASN A 91 13.90 13.10 -4.72
C ASN A 91 12.58 12.77 -5.43
N ASP A 92 11.62 12.15 -4.73
CA ASP A 92 10.33 11.71 -5.27
C ASP A 92 10.48 10.68 -6.42
N THR A 93 11.60 9.96 -6.46
CA THR A 93 11.86 8.93 -7.47
C THR A 93 11.49 7.56 -6.92
N TRP A 94 10.77 6.77 -7.72
CA TRP A 94 10.39 5.41 -7.35
C TRP A 94 11.56 4.44 -7.48
N HIS A 95 11.74 3.65 -6.43
CA HIS A 95 12.61 2.48 -6.40
C HIS A 95 11.77 1.24 -6.12
N LYS A 96 12.19 0.11 -6.68
CA LYS A 96 11.61 -1.20 -6.38
C LYS A 96 12.61 -2.03 -5.58
N VAL A 97 12.08 -2.84 -4.68
CA VAL A 97 12.88 -3.63 -3.73
C VAL A 97 12.58 -5.12 -3.85
N GLY A 98 13.62 -5.91 -3.64
CA GLY A 98 13.58 -7.37 -3.73
C GLY A 98 14.70 -7.99 -2.92
N PHE A 99 14.71 -9.32 -2.83
CA PHE A 99 15.72 -10.06 -2.08
C PHE A 99 16.56 -10.93 -3.00
N ASP A 100 17.85 -10.64 -3.02
CA ASP A 100 18.85 -11.44 -3.72
C ASP A 100 19.23 -12.63 -2.86
N THR A 101 18.90 -13.84 -3.33
CA THR A 101 19.19 -15.09 -2.61
C THR A 101 20.64 -15.54 -2.69
N GLU A 102 21.39 -15.10 -3.71
CA GLU A 102 22.80 -15.45 -3.88
C GLU A 102 23.66 -14.71 -2.86
N PHE A 103 23.37 -13.42 -2.66
CA PHE A 103 24.07 -12.56 -1.69
C PHE A 103 23.33 -12.40 -0.36
N MET A 104 22.16 -13.03 -0.22
CA MET A 104 21.32 -13.03 0.99
C MET A 104 21.02 -11.63 1.52
N LYS A 105 20.54 -10.73 0.65
CA LYS A 105 20.33 -9.33 1.01
C LYS A 105 19.19 -8.65 0.26
N ALA A 106 18.59 -7.66 0.92
CA ALA A 106 17.66 -6.74 0.29
C ALA A 106 18.41 -5.80 -0.66
N ILE A 107 17.88 -5.68 -1.87
CA ILE A 107 18.43 -4.84 -2.92
C ILE A 107 17.34 -3.97 -3.52
N GLU A 108 17.77 -2.90 -4.16
CA GLU A 108 16.89 -1.95 -4.81
C GLU A 108 17.43 -1.49 -6.15
N THR A 109 16.55 -0.94 -6.97
CA THR A 109 16.89 -0.31 -8.24
C THR A 109 15.80 0.71 -8.57
N PRO A 110 16.09 1.73 -9.39
CA PRO A 110 15.06 2.60 -9.95
C PRO A 110 13.93 1.77 -10.59
N PHE A 111 12.68 2.19 -10.39
CA PHE A 111 11.51 1.40 -10.76
C PHE A 111 11.46 1.06 -12.26
N ALA A 112 11.83 2.03 -13.10
CA ALA A 112 11.92 1.90 -14.56
C ALA A 112 12.96 0.86 -15.05
N SER A 113 13.89 0.45 -14.19
CA SER A 113 14.95 -0.50 -14.55
C SER A 113 14.38 -1.88 -14.88
N VAL A 114 14.85 -2.50 -15.96
CA VAL A 114 14.40 -3.86 -16.37
C VAL A 114 15.29 -4.98 -15.84
N VAL A 115 16.14 -4.67 -14.87
CA VAL A 115 17.08 -5.62 -14.25
C VAL A 115 16.37 -6.69 -13.43
N ASN A 116 16.99 -7.87 -13.37
CA ASN A 116 16.55 -8.93 -12.46
C ASN A 116 17.03 -8.62 -11.03
N VAL A 117 16.41 -9.27 -10.04
CA VAL A 117 16.78 -9.16 -8.62
C VAL A 117 18.14 -9.83 -8.38
N LYS A 118 19.22 -9.14 -8.76
CA LYS A 118 20.60 -9.55 -8.51
C LYS A 118 21.48 -8.34 -8.25
N PHE A 119 22.23 -8.39 -7.17
CA PHE A 119 23.07 -7.28 -6.69
C PHE A 119 24.22 -6.93 -7.63
N ASN A 120 24.73 -7.90 -8.38
CA ASN A 120 25.89 -7.70 -9.25
C ASN A 120 25.55 -6.99 -10.58
N GLN A 121 24.35 -6.44 -10.73
CA GLN A 121 23.92 -5.71 -11.92
C GLN A 121 24.12 -4.20 -11.75
N ALA A 122 24.35 -3.50 -12.86
CA ALA A 122 24.42 -2.05 -12.86
C ALA A 122 23.09 -1.44 -12.41
N ALA A 123 23.15 -0.33 -11.66
CA ALA A 123 21.99 0.37 -11.09
C ALA A 123 21.26 -0.38 -9.96
N VAL A 124 21.81 -1.50 -9.45
CA VAL A 124 21.30 -2.18 -8.26
C VAL A 124 22.10 -1.75 -7.03
N GLY A 125 21.38 -1.21 -6.03
CA GLY A 125 21.89 -0.82 -4.73
C GLY A 125 21.51 -1.82 -3.63
N SER A 126 22.12 -1.66 -2.46
CA SER A 126 21.57 -2.25 -1.23
C SER A 126 20.44 -1.34 -0.73
N SER A 127 19.36 -1.92 -0.22
CA SER A 127 18.26 -1.12 0.35
C SER A 127 18.45 -0.94 1.85
N ASP A 128 18.22 0.29 2.34
CA ASP A 128 18.37 0.61 3.76
C ASP A 128 17.12 0.21 4.57
N TYR A 129 17.32 -0.09 5.84
CA TYR A 129 16.24 -0.56 6.72
C TYR A 129 15.06 0.44 6.78
N ASP A 130 15.36 1.73 6.81
CA ASP A 130 14.37 2.80 6.91
C ASP A 130 13.56 3.00 5.61
N GLU A 131 14.09 2.54 4.47
CA GLU A 131 13.39 2.58 3.18
C GLU A 131 12.42 1.42 3.06
N LEU A 132 12.80 0.25 3.58
CA LEU A 132 11.92 -0.92 3.65
C LEU A 132 10.65 -0.65 4.46
N GLU A 133 10.71 0.17 5.52
CA GLU A 133 9.53 0.56 6.32
C GLU A 133 8.57 1.48 5.55
N LYS A 134 9.03 2.16 4.50
CA LYS A 134 8.21 3.06 3.66
C LYS A 134 7.62 2.37 2.45
N CYS A 135 7.90 1.08 2.27
CA CYS A 135 7.51 0.37 1.07
C CYS A 135 5.99 0.20 0.99
N ILE A 136 5.49 0.25 -0.24
CA ILE A 136 4.16 -0.21 -0.63
C ILE A 136 4.30 -1.46 -1.52
N PRO A 137 3.23 -2.26 -1.70
CA PRO A 137 3.23 -3.33 -2.69
C PRO A 137 3.66 -2.80 -4.06
N ILE A 138 4.49 -3.54 -4.79
CA ILE A 138 5.00 -3.09 -6.08
C ILE A 138 3.89 -2.79 -7.10
N GLU A 139 2.75 -3.48 -7.01
CA GLU A 139 1.62 -3.28 -7.92
C GLU A 139 0.78 -2.04 -7.57
N ASP A 140 1.03 -1.40 -6.42
CA ASP A 140 0.34 -0.17 -6.01
C ASP A 140 1.03 1.10 -6.54
N VAL A 141 2.16 0.98 -7.25
CA VAL A 141 2.84 2.12 -7.89
C VAL A 141 2.02 2.57 -9.12
N PRO A 142 1.57 3.83 -9.20
CA PRO A 142 0.78 4.33 -10.33
C PRO A 142 1.54 4.19 -11.66
N GLN A 143 0.90 3.62 -12.68
CA GLN A 143 1.53 3.39 -14.00
C GLN A 143 2.07 4.67 -14.65
N GLU A 144 1.44 5.81 -14.37
CA GLU A 144 1.83 7.13 -14.86
C GLU A 144 3.18 7.61 -14.28
N GLU A 145 3.61 7.02 -13.15
CA GLU A 145 4.83 7.39 -12.42
C GLU A 145 5.99 6.37 -12.62
N TRP A 146 5.88 5.45 -13.57
CA TRP A 146 6.91 4.43 -13.83
C TRP A 146 8.15 4.93 -14.59
N THR A 147 8.26 6.25 -14.77
CA THR A 147 9.27 6.92 -15.61
C THR A 147 10.60 7.17 -14.91
#